data_AF-A0A7V8JEQ3-F1
#
_entry.id   AF-A0A7V8JEQ3-F1
#
_cell.length_a   1.000
_cell.length_b   1.000
_cell.length_c   1.000
_cell.angle_alpha   90.00
_cell.angle_beta   90.00
_cell.angle_gamma   90.00
#
_symmetry.space_group_name_H-M   'P 1'
#
loop_
_entity.id
_entity.type
_entity.pdbx_description
1 polymer ?
#
loop_
_entity_poly.entity_id
_entity_poly.type
_entity_poly.pdbx_seq_one_letter_code
_entity_poly.pdbx_strand_id
1 'polypeptide(L)'
;MKATNYHRFFLKKISSLLYNKTISSLIMVSDENGELIDNVSFFEVDYGGVVGFYINGANPLISTNLINEFDDFNLYSLYSVLSERRSGDFLPFKVEFIKVFFHSEYNEAFSIFLSSADFSSSILIVFSTDEIHAYINCGERDLVKMIKEHLTQFEDIDFFTCKIDIGDEEWFCV
;
A
#
# COMPACT_ATOMS: atom_id res chain seq x y z
N MET A 1 13.98 2.43 16.59
CA MET A 1 14.61 3.53 15.80
C MET A 1 13.96 4.87 16.19
N LYS A 2 14.61 6.03 16.04
CA LYS A 2 13.90 7.33 16.11
C LYS A 2 13.38 7.71 14.72
N ALA A 3 12.12 8.13 14.61
CA ALA A 3 11.54 8.57 13.35
C ALA A 3 12.36 9.70 12.70
N THR A 4 12.76 9.49 11.45
CA THR A 4 13.45 10.50 10.63
C THR A 4 12.46 11.38 9.86
N ASN A 5 12.95 12.40 9.14
CA ASN A 5 12.10 13.22 8.27
C ASN A 5 11.44 12.40 7.16
N TYR A 6 12.11 11.37 6.64
CA TYR A 6 11.54 10.46 5.66
C TYR A 6 10.24 9.84 6.17
N HIS A 7 10.31 9.18 7.34
CA HIS A 7 9.14 8.56 7.97
C HIS A 7 8.00 9.56 8.14
N ARG A 8 8.28 10.76 8.68
CA ARG A 8 7.25 11.79 8.89
C ARG A 8 6.58 12.23 7.59
N PHE A 9 7.34 12.45 6.52
CA PHE A 9 6.77 12.85 5.23
C PHE A 9 5.98 11.72 4.58
N PHE A 10 6.49 10.49 4.64
CA PHE A 10 5.80 9.31 4.14
C PHE A 10 4.45 9.13 4.86
N LEU A 11 4.46 9.11 6.20
CA LEU A 11 3.28 8.98 7.04
C LEU A 11 2.26 10.10 6.79
N LYS A 12 2.71 11.36 6.67
CA LYS A 12 1.85 12.48 6.30
C LYS A 12 1.21 12.30 4.92
N LYS A 13 1.97 11.81 3.93
CA LYS A 13 1.46 11.53 2.59
C LYS A 13 0.41 10.40 2.63
N ILE A 14 0.71 9.29 3.29
CA ILE A 14 -0.21 8.15 3.43
C ILE A 14 -1.50 8.55 4.14
N SER A 15 -1.41 9.22 5.30
CA SER A 15 -2.61 9.70 6.01
C SER A 15 -3.43 10.67 5.17
N SER A 16 -2.80 11.63 4.48
CA SER A 16 -3.53 12.57 3.62
C SER A 16 -4.25 11.90 2.45
N LEU A 17 -3.69 10.80 1.92
CA LEU A 17 -4.24 10.10 0.76
C LEU A 17 -5.29 9.05 1.11
N LEU A 18 -5.21 8.46 2.30
CA LEU A 18 -5.99 7.26 2.64
C LEU A 18 -6.79 7.38 3.94
N TYR A 19 -6.39 8.18 4.92
CA TYR A 19 -7.12 8.25 6.19
C TYR A 19 -8.50 8.86 5.98
N ASN A 20 -9.52 8.24 6.58
CA ASN A 20 -10.92 8.63 6.49
C ASN A 20 -11.49 8.58 5.05
N LYS A 21 -10.78 7.93 4.12
CA LYS A 21 -11.21 7.69 2.74
C LYS A 21 -11.93 6.35 2.62
N THR A 22 -12.87 6.26 1.69
CA THR A 22 -13.52 4.98 1.39
C THR A 22 -12.75 4.30 0.26
N ILE A 23 -12.14 3.16 0.52
CA ILE A 23 -11.63 2.31 -0.55
C ILE A 23 -12.83 1.54 -1.10
N SER A 24 -12.97 1.46 -2.42
CA SER A 24 -14.05 0.70 -3.08
C SER A 24 -13.55 -0.48 -3.91
N SER A 25 -12.29 -0.46 -4.35
CA SER A 25 -11.71 -1.54 -5.15
C SER A 25 -10.18 -1.49 -5.14
N LEU A 26 -9.57 -2.65 -5.40
CA LEU A 26 -8.18 -2.78 -5.82
C LEU A 26 -8.15 -2.89 -7.34
N ILE A 27 -7.36 -2.06 -8.01
CA ILE A 27 -7.16 -2.10 -9.45
C ILE A 27 -5.78 -2.72 -9.72
N MET A 28 -5.81 -3.81 -10.47
CA MET A 28 -4.67 -4.52 -11.00
C MET A 28 -4.45 -4.12 -12.46
N VAL A 29 -3.20 -4.17 -12.91
CA VAL A 29 -2.83 -3.79 -14.27
C VAL A 29 -2.23 -4.98 -14.97
N SER A 30 -2.59 -5.18 -16.23
CA SER A 30 -2.03 -6.23 -17.08
C SER A 30 -1.46 -5.66 -18.38
N ASP A 31 -0.48 -6.36 -18.93
CA ASP A 31 0.19 -6.01 -20.20
C ASP A 31 -0.63 -6.46 -21.44
N GLU A 32 -0.04 -6.29 -22.63
CA GLU A 32 -0.61 -6.74 -23.90
C GLU A 32 -0.90 -8.25 -24.00
N ASN A 33 -0.23 -9.09 -23.21
CA ASN A 33 -0.42 -10.53 -23.18
C ASN A 33 -1.47 -10.95 -22.14
N GLY A 34 -1.97 -9.99 -21.35
CA GLY A 34 -2.86 -10.24 -20.22
C GLY A 34 -2.11 -10.74 -18.98
N GLU A 35 -0.78 -10.64 -18.95
CA GLU A 35 0.02 -10.95 -17.78
C GLU A 35 -0.12 -9.82 -16.75
N LEU A 36 -0.27 -10.18 -15.48
CA LEU A 36 -0.38 -9.21 -14.40
C LEU A 36 0.97 -8.53 -14.20
N ILE A 37 0.96 -7.19 -14.14
CA ILE A 37 2.11 -6.40 -13.73
C ILE A 37 2.06 -6.32 -12.20
N ASP A 38 2.91 -7.08 -11.55
CA ASP A 38 2.98 -7.28 -10.10
C ASP A 38 3.62 -6.10 -9.35
N ASN A 39 4.38 -5.25 -10.04
CA ASN A 39 5.07 -4.12 -9.45
C ASN A 39 4.22 -2.84 -9.34
N VAL A 40 2.94 -2.90 -9.73
CA VAL A 40 2.01 -1.76 -9.70
C VAL A 40 0.63 -2.18 -9.19
N SER A 41 0.02 -1.33 -8.37
CA SER A 41 -1.36 -1.53 -7.94
C SER A 41 -2.02 -0.21 -7.56
N PHE A 42 -3.34 -0.09 -7.73
CA PHE A 42 -4.10 1.10 -7.33
C PHE A 42 -5.24 0.74 -6.40
N PHE A 43 -5.57 1.68 -5.53
CA PHE A 43 -6.85 1.73 -4.85
C PHE A 43 -7.76 2.73 -5.52
N GLU A 44 -9.01 2.34 -5.74
CA GLU A 44 -10.08 3.28 -5.98
C GLU A 44 -10.54 3.84 -4.63
N VAL A 45 -10.46 5.17 -4.48
CA VAL A 45 -10.75 5.90 -3.24
C VAL A 45 -11.77 7.00 -3.47
N ASP A 46 -12.76 7.08 -2.57
CA ASP A 46 -13.91 7.99 -2.69
C ASP A 46 -14.55 7.93 -4.11
N TYR A 47 -15.35 8.92 -4.49
CA TYR A 47 -16.02 8.95 -5.79
C TYR A 47 -15.05 9.30 -6.92
N GLY A 48 -14.40 8.29 -7.50
CA GLY A 48 -13.57 8.39 -8.71
C GLY A 48 -12.12 8.84 -8.47
N GLY A 49 -11.69 8.94 -7.21
CA GLY A 49 -10.27 9.16 -6.90
C GLY A 49 -9.50 7.85 -6.94
N VAL A 50 -8.17 7.94 -7.10
CA VAL A 50 -7.28 6.78 -6.99
C VAL A 50 -6.03 7.08 -6.19
N VAL A 51 -5.44 6.04 -5.62
CA VAL A 51 -4.10 6.06 -5.05
C VAL A 51 -3.33 4.87 -5.61
N GLY A 52 -2.36 5.16 -6.47
CA GLY A 52 -1.48 4.18 -7.09
C GLY A 52 -0.19 4.01 -6.32
N PHE A 53 0.32 2.78 -6.29
CA PHE A 53 1.64 2.41 -5.82
C PHE A 53 2.39 1.71 -6.94
N TYR A 54 3.66 2.05 -7.09
CA TYR A 54 4.58 1.37 -8.00
C TYR A 54 5.91 1.15 -7.30
N ILE A 55 6.53 -0.01 -7.49
CA ILE A 55 7.82 -0.33 -6.90
C ILE A 55 8.82 -0.77 -7.96
N ASN A 56 10.03 -0.24 -7.84
CA ASN A 56 11.19 -0.63 -8.64
C ASN A 56 12.45 -0.31 -7.81
N GLY A 57 12.53 -0.90 -6.62
CA GLY A 57 13.55 -0.61 -5.62
C GLY A 57 13.00 -0.46 -4.20
N ALA A 58 13.75 0.24 -3.35
CA ALA A 58 13.56 0.21 -1.90
C ALA A 58 12.28 0.87 -1.35
N ASN A 59 11.69 1.82 -2.09
CA ASN A 59 10.52 2.56 -1.62
C ASN A 59 9.49 2.71 -2.75
N PRO A 60 8.19 2.63 -2.43
CA PRO A 60 7.15 2.78 -3.44
C PRO A 60 7.04 4.23 -3.92
N LEU A 61 6.90 4.41 -5.22
CA LEU A 61 6.35 5.63 -5.81
C LEU A 61 4.84 5.63 -5.59
N ILE A 62 4.27 6.83 -5.42
CA ILE A 62 2.85 7.00 -5.12
C ILE A 62 2.27 8.08 -6.04
N SER A 63 1.20 7.73 -6.75
CA SER A 63 0.46 8.60 -7.66
C SER A 63 -1.01 8.71 -7.24
N THR A 64 -1.67 9.80 -7.65
CA THR A 64 -3.13 9.98 -7.53
C THR A 64 -3.84 10.03 -8.88
N ASN A 65 -3.14 9.69 -9.95
CA ASN A 65 -3.68 9.63 -11.30
C ASN A 65 -3.80 8.16 -11.71
N LEU A 66 -4.85 7.83 -12.47
CA LEU A 66 -4.88 6.54 -13.17
C LEU A 66 -3.84 6.54 -14.29
N ILE A 67 -3.32 5.36 -14.63
CA ILE A 67 -2.32 5.18 -15.71
C ILE A 67 -2.81 5.82 -17.02
N ASN A 68 -4.08 5.59 -17.34
CA ASN A 68 -4.70 6.08 -18.57
C ASN A 68 -4.96 7.61 -18.57
N GLU A 69 -4.97 8.24 -17.40
CA GLU A 69 -5.11 9.70 -17.26
C GLU A 69 -3.75 10.38 -17.37
N PHE A 70 -2.77 9.88 -16.61
CA PHE A 70 -1.39 10.33 -16.63
C PHE A 70 -0.46 9.24 -16.10
N ASP A 71 0.47 8.80 -16.95
CA ASP A 71 1.40 7.72 -16.63
C ASP A 71 2.58 8.21 -15.76
N ASP A 72 2.29 8.53 -14.50
CA ASP A 72 3.28 8.95 -13.50
C ASP A 72 4.40 7.93 -13.28
N PHE A 73 4.12 6.65 -13.52
CA PHE A 73 5.06 5.55 -13.34
C PHE A 73 5.83 5.19 -14.62
N ASN A 74 5.50 5.83 -15.74
CA ASN A 74 6.12 5.63 -17.05
C ASN A 74 6.05 4.18 -17.54
N LEU A 75 4.94 3.48 -17.26
CA LEU A 75 4.71 2.10 -17.67
C LEU A 75 4.61 1.93 -19.19
N TYR A 76 4.08 2.93 -19.92
CA TYR A 76 4.03 2.88 -21.38
C TYR A 76 5.40 2.95 -22.06
N SER A 77 6.47 3.22 -21.31
CA SER A 77 7.83 3.05 -21.83
C SER A 77 8.27 1.58 -21.91
N LEU A 78 7.60 0.69 -21.18
CA LEU A 78 7.89 -0.73 -21.08
C LEU A 78 6.84 -1.58 -21.80
N TYR A 79 5.57 -1.18 -21.70
CA TYR A 79 4.42 -1.95 -22.19
C TYR A 79 3.72 -1.21 -23.32
N SER A 80 3.28 -1.97 -24.33
CA SER A 80 2.61 -1.38 -25.49
C SER A 80 1.11 -1.16 -25.27
N VAL A 81 0.50 -1.98 -24.41
CA VAL A 81 -0.90 -1.89 -24.00
C VAL A 81 -0.98 -2.13 -22.49
N LEU A 82 -1.81 -1.35 -21.81
CA LEU A 82 -2.10 -1.53 -20.39
C LEU A 82 -3.60 -1.69 -20.21
N SER A 83 -4.00 -2.74 -19.50
CA SER A 83 -5.40 -3.05 -19.21
C SER A 83 -5.64 -3.07 -17.70
N GLU A 84 -6.68 -2.39 -17.24
CA GLU A 84 -7.04 -2.35 -15.82
C GLU A 84 -8.11 -3.38 -15.48
N ARG A 85 -7.94 -4.07 -14.35
CA ARG A 85 -8.92 -4.99 -13.78
C ARG A 85 -9.18 -4.67 -12.32
N ARG A 86 -10.44 -4.40 -11.99
CA ARG A 86 -10.92 -4.25 -10.61
C ARG A 86 -11.07 -5.62 -9.96
N SER A 87 -10.56 -5.77 -8.74
CA SER A 87 -10.82 -6.95 -7.91
C SER A 87 -12.28 -6.98 -7.47
N GLY A 88 -12.93 -8.14 -7.60
CA GLY A 88 -14.34 -8.34 -7.28
C GLY A 88 -14.61 -8.73 -5.83
N ASP A 89 -13.56 -9.02 -5.05
CA ASP A 89 -13.65 -9.61 -3.70
C ASP A 89 -13.68 -8.55 -2.59
N PHE A 90 -14.04 -7.31 -2.92
CA PHE A 90 -13.86 -6.16 -2.06
C PHE A 90 -15.20 -5.53 -1.67
N LEU A 91 -15.51 -5.54 -0.37
CA LEU A 91 -16.58 -4.70 0.17
C LEU A 91 -16.00 -3.32 0.46
N PRO A 92 -16.60 -2.22 -0.06
CA PRO A 92 -16.13 -0.89 0.22
C PRO A 92 -16.08 -0.61 1.72
N PHE A 93 -14.97 -0.07 2.19
CA PHE A 93 -14.81 0.29 3.59
C PHE A 93 -14.07 1.61 3.75
N LYS A 94 -14.39 2.28 4.84
CA LYS A 94 -13.74 3.52 5.25
C LYS A 94 -12.48 3.20 6.04
N VAL A 95 -11.34 3.75 5.61
CA VAL A 95 -10.06 3.57 6.28
C VAL A 95 -10.04 4.43 7.54
N GLU A 96 -10.00 3.77 8.69
CA GLU A 96 -10.00 4.44 10.00
C GLU A 96 -8.83 3.99 10.89
N PHE A 97 -8.11 2.96 10.44
CA PHE A 97 -6.84 2.52 10.99
C PHE A 97 -5.81 2.41 9.88
N ILE A 98 -4.62 2.96 10.10
CA ILE A 98 -3.46 2.77 9.23
C ILE A 98 -2.27 2.34 10.06
N LYS A 99 -1.56 1.31 9.63
CA LYS A 99 -0.28 0.89 10.20
C LYS A 99 0.76 0.72 9.10
N VAL A 100 1.91 1.36 9.26
CA VAL A 100 3.01 1.30 8.31
C VAL A 100 4.18 0.61 8.97
N PHE A 101 4.78 -0.33 8.25
CA PHE A 101 5.96 -1.07 8.66
C PHE A 101 7.16 -0.56 7.86
N PHE A 102 8.19 -0.11 8.57
CA PHE A 102 9.46 0.32 8.01
C PHE A 102 10.58 -0.62 8.40
N HIS A 103 11.67 -0.60 7.63
CA HIS A 103 12.93 -1.19 8.07
C HIS A 103 13.42 -0.50 9.35
N SER A 104 13.99 -1.26 10.28
CA SER A 104 14.48 -0.72 11.56
C SER A 104 15.77 0.10 11.43
N GLU A 105 16.54 -0.13 10.37
CA GLU A 105 17.83 0.52 10.13
C GLU A 105 17.86 1.42 8.88
N TYR A 106 16.89 1.27 7.97
CA TYR A 106 16.88 1.95 6.68
C TYR A 106 15.59 2.77 6.52
N ASN A 107 15.64 3.83 5.72
CA ASN A 107 14.46 4.65 5.43
C ASN A 107 13.63 3.97 4.33
N GLU A 108 13.06 2.81 4.65
CA GLU A 108 12.36 1.93 3.72
C GLU A 108 11.00 1.54 4.27
N ALA A 109 9.94 1.70 3.47
CA ALA A 109 8.58 1.29 3.83
C ALA A 109 8.28 -0.06 3.18
N PHE A 110 8.08 -1.09 4.00
CA PHE A 110 7.81 -2.45 3.53
C PHE A 110 6.35 -2.78 3.40
N SER A 111 5.50 -2.13 4.18
CA SER A 111 4.10 -2.52 4.19
C SER A 111 3.22 -1.41 4.74
N ILE A 112 2.00 -1.37 4.20
CA ILE A 112 0.91 -0.53 4.68
C ILE A 112 -0.29 -1.44 4.94
N PHE A 113 -0.80 -1.39 6.15
CA PHE A 113 -2.05 -2.01 6.54
C PHE A 113 -3.12 -0.93 6.72
N LEU A 114 -4.28 -1.16 6.12
CA LEU A 114 -5.44 -0.26 6.10
C LEU A 114 -6.64 -1.06 6.61
N SER A 115 -7.46 -0.47 7.47
CA SER A 115 -8.61 -1.18 8.02
C SER A 115 -9.76 -0.26 8.38
N SER A 116 -10.97 -0.82 8.37
CA SER A 116 -12.13 -0.26 9.04
C SER A 116 -11.91 -0.20 10.55
N ALA A 117 -12.70 0.63 11.22
CA ALA A 117 -12.64 0.82 12.67
C ALA A 117 -12.73 -0.48 13.49
N ASP A 118 -13.58 -1.41 13.03
CA ASP A 118 -13.86 -2.68 13.69
C ASP A 118 -13.02 -3.85 13.14
N PHE A 119 -12.09 -3.56 12.22
CA PHE A 119 -11.29 -4.57 11.51
C PHE A 119 -12.10 -5.62 10.74
N SER A 120 -13.38 -5.35 10.44
CA SER A 120 -14.22 -6.21 9.61
C SER A 120 -13.83 -6.20 8.14
N SER A 121 -13.14 -5.15 7.68
CA SER A 121 -12.59 -5.03 6.33
C SER A 121 -11.20 -4.43 6.41
N SER A 122 -10.26 -5.03 5.69
CA SER A 122 -8.86 -4.61 5.76
C SER A 122 -8.10 -4.93 4.48
N ILE A 123 -6.98 -4.23 4.28
CA ILE A 123 -6.01 -4.50 3.24
C ILE A 123 -4.62 -4.42 3.85
N LEU A 124 -3.79 -5.43 3.59
CA LEU A 124 -2.35 -5.36 3.76
C LEU A 124 -1.71 -5.27 2.38
N ILE A 125 -0.90 -4.24 2.14
CA ILE A 125 0.02 -4.19 1.01
C ILE A 125 1.43 -4.50 1.52
N VAL A 126 2.14 -5.39 0.85
CA VAL A 126 3.56 -5.69 1.09
C VAL A 126 4.36 -5.30 -0.16
N PHE A 127 5.41 -4.54 0.04
CA PHE A 127 6.36 -4.08 -0.96
C PHE A 127 7.61 -4.97 -0.90
N SER A 128 7.78 -5.84 -1.90
CA SER A 128 8.90 -6.79 -1.96
C SER A 128 9.78 -6.54 -3.18
N THR A 129 10.77 -5.64 -3.04
CA THR A 129 11.79 -5.28 -4.05
C THR A 129 11.24 -4.78 -5.38
N ASP A 130 10.64 -5.66 -6.17
CA ASP A 130 10.03 -5.43 -7.48
C ASP A 130 8.58 -5.92 -7.54
N GLU A 131 8.02 -6.48 -6.46
CA GLU A 131 6.64 -6.97 -6.43
C GLU A 131 5.79 -6.26 -5.35
N ILE A 132 4.49 -6.11 -5.63
CA ILE A 132 3.47 -5.63 -4.69
C ILE A 132 2.49 -6.78 -4.43
N HIS A 133 2.41 -7.21 -3.17
CA HIS A 133 1.42 -8.20 -2.74
C HIS A 133 0.30 -7.53 -1.95
N ALA A 134 -0.94 -7.87 -2.25
CA ALA A 134 -2.11 -7.36 -1.55
C ALA A 134 -2.92 -8.50 -0.92
N TYR A 135 -3.26 -8.36 0.37
CA TYR A 135 -4.12 -9.28 1.09
C TYR A 135 -5.35 -8.53 1.59
N ILE A 136 -6.51 -9.09 1.33
CA ILE A 136 -7.80 -8.50 1.70
C ILE A 136 -8.37 -9.28 2.89
N ASN A 137 -9.01 -8.57 3.82
CA ASN A 137 -9.67 -9.13 5.01
C ASN A 137 -8.73 -9.94 5.92
N CYS A 138 -7.50 -9.47 6.08
CA CYS A 138 -6.52 -10.06 7.00
C CYS A 138 -6.60 -9.44 8.41
N GLY A 139 -6.36 -10.26 9.43
CA GLY A 139 -6.35 -9.82 10.83
C GLY A 139 -5.04 -9.16 11.25
N GLU A 140 -5.10 -8.23 12.21
CA GLU A 140 -3.92 -7.50 12.68
C GLU A 140 -2.83 -8.40 13.31
N ARG A 141 -3.23 -9.55 13.88
CA ARG A 141 -2.33 -10.45 14.60
C ARG A 141 -1.35 -11.17 13.68
N ASP A 142 -1.71 -11.37 12.42
CA ASP A 142 -0.92 -12.14 11.47
C ASP A 142 -0.05 -11.27 10.56
N LEU A 143 -0.13 -9.93 10.67
CA LEU A 143 0.53 -9.01 9.73
C LEU A 143 2.05 -9.22 9.65
N VAL A 144 2.73 -9.33 10.78
CA VAL A 144 4.19 -9.53 10.80
C VAL A 144 4.57 -10.83 10.10
N LYS A 145 3.80 -11.90 10.32
CA LYS A 145 4.01 -13.18 9.67
C LYS A 145 3.82 -13.07 8.16
N MET A 146 2.72 -12.46 7.72
CA MET A 146 2.42 -12.27 6.29
C MET A 146 3.46 -11.41 5.58
N ILE A 147 3.94 -10.34 6.23
CA ILE A 147 5.03 -9.52 5.70
C ILE A 147 6.30 -10.37 5.52
N LYS A 148 6.68 -11.13 6.55
CA LYS A 148 7.91 -11.96 6.54
C LYS A 148 7.85 -13.14 5.56
N GLU A 149 6.67 -13.64 5.21
CA GLU A 149 6.51 -14.66 4.16
C GLU A 149 7.02 -14.17 2.79
N HIS A 150 6.93 -12.87 2.51
CA HIS A 150 7.34 -12.26 1.25
C HIS A 150 8.69 -11.54 1.33
N LEU A 151 9.16 -11.31 2.56
CA LEU A 151 10.39 -10.62 2.91
C LEU A 151 11.30 -11.57 3.70
N THR A 152 11.56 -12.76 3.16
CA THR A 152 12.31 -13.83 3.85
C THR A 152 13.73 -13.41 4.25
N GLN A 153 14.35 -12.49 3.49
CA GLN A 153 15.62 -11.86 3.83
C GLN A 153 15.56 -10.97 5.10
N PHE A 154 14.35 -10.73 5.63
CA PHE A 154 14.07 -9.95 6.83
C PHE A 154 13.46 -10.79 7.97
N GLU A 155 13.60 -12.13 7.93
CA GLU A 155 13.05 -13.05 8.96
C GLU A 155 13.44 -12.67 10.40
N ASP A 156 14.69 -12.26 10.61
CA ASP A 156 15.22 -11.88 11.92
C ASP A 156 15.16 -10.37 12.22
N ILE A 157 14.57 -9.59 11.32
CA ILE A 157 14.55 -8.13 11.43
C ILE A 157 13.27 -7.68 12.14
N ASP A 158 13.46 -6.84 13.15
CA ASP A 158 12.36 -6.11 13.80
C ASP A 158 11.96 -4.94 12.90
N PHE A 159 10.65 -4.71 12.77
CA PHE A 159 10.13 -3.55 12.03
C PHE A 159 10.05 -2.33 12.94
N PHE A 160 10.40 -1.16 12.38
CA PHE A 160 9.97 0.10 12.97
C PHE A 160 8.54 0.37 12.52
N THR A 161 7.59 0.45 13.45
CA THR A 161 6.17 0.50 13.13
C THR A 161 5.57 1.84 13.52
N CYS A 162 4.71 2.39 12.68
CA CYS A 162 3.93 3.58 12.99
C CYS A 162 2.47 3.33 12.68
N LYS A 163 1.57 3.78 13.55
CA LYS A 163 0.13 3.64 13.35
C LYS A 163 -0.65 4.90 13.68
N ILE A 164 -1.83 5.02 13.08
CA ILE A 164 -2.88 5.97 13.43
C ILE A 164 -4.15 5.18 13.71
N ASP A 165 -4.77 5.45 14.85
CA ASP A 165 -6.00 4.80 15.33
C ASP A 165 -7.22 5.72 15.15
N ILE A 166 -8.42 5.19 15.40
CA ILE A 166 -9.66 5.96 15.34
C ILE A 166 -9.63 7.09 16.38
N GLY A 167 -9.80 8.32 15.92
CA GLY A 167 -9.88 9.48 16.80
C GLY A 167 -8.52 10.06 17.21
N ASP A 168 -7.42 9.45 16.79
CA ASP A 168 -6.08 10.02 16.93
C ASP A 168 -5.74 10.86 15.69
N GLU A 169 -5.34 12.12 15.90
CA GLU A 169 -4.85 13.00 14.83
C GLU A 169 -3.32 12.84 14.61
N GLU A 170 -2.64 12.05 15.45
CA GLU A 170 -1.19 11.92 15.45
C GLU A 170 -0.72 10.47 15.28
N TRP A 171 0.42 10.31 14.61
CA TRP A 171 1.05 9.00 14.41
C TRP A 171 1.77 8.54 15.69
N PHE A 172 1.47 7.32 16.13
CA PHE A 172 2.20 6.63 17.19
C PHE A 172 3.22 5.66 16.59
N CYS A 173 4.50 5.80 16.95
CA CYS A 173 5.57 4.94 16.43
C CYS A 173 6.29 4.15 17.54
N VAL A 174 6.57 2.88 17.26
CA VAL A 174 7.24 1.90 18.13
C VAL A 174 8.29 1.13 17.33
#